data_AF-A0A7S8C1G7-F1
#
_entry.id   AF-A0A7S8C1G7-F1
#
_cell.length_a   1.000
_cell.length_b   1.000
_cell.length_c   1.000
_cell.angle_alpha   90.00
_cell.angle_beta   90.00
_cell.angle_gamma   90.00
#
_symmetry.space_group_name_H-M   'P 1'
#
loop_
_entity.id
_entity.type
_entity.pdbx_description
1 polymer ?
#
loop_
_entity_poly.entity_id
_entity_poly.type
_entity_poly.pdbx_seq_one_letter_code
_entity_poly.pdbx_strand_id
1 'polypeptide(L)'
;MIKSFEDFQIVGKDNFDASVASVTAMTKGFQTMAAEMADYSRKALEESTKAVETVMAAKSVDKAVEAQQTFAKQAYEGYLGEMNKLGEIYLNAAKEAYKPFEAQLAQFNGKVAGK
;
A
#
# COMPACT_ATOMS: atom_id res chain seq x y z
N MET A 1 20.67 41.29 13.73
CA MET A 1 21.05 40.11 12.90
C MET A 1 20.48 38.78 13.43
N ILE A 2 19.37 38.78 14.21
CA ILE A 2 18.80 37.56 14.81
C ILE A 2 17.83 36.82 13.86
N LYS A 3 17.20 37.55 12.92
CA LYS A 3 16.26 36.98 11.93
C LYS A 3 16.82 35.77 11.17
N SER A 4 18.05 35.85 10.67
CA SER A 4 18.65 34.77 9.88
C SER A 4 18.92 33.49 10.68
N PHE A 5 19.13 33.58 12.00
CA PHE A 5 19.36 32.41 12.84
C PHE A 5 18.05 31.74 13.28
N GLU A 6 17.04 32.54 13.65
CA GLU A 6 15.68 32.05 13.91
C GLU A 6 15.04 31.44 12.66
N ASP A 7 15.16 32.10 11.50
CA ASP A 7 14.67 31.59 10.22
C ASP A 7 15.34 30.25 9.86
N PHE A 8 16.64 30.10 10.15
CA PHE A 8 17.38 28.86 9.91
C PHE A 8 16.95 27.74 10.86
N GLN A 9 16.71 28.04 12.14
CA GLN A 9 16.19 27.07 13.11
C GLN A 9 14.76 26.62 12.77
N ILE A 10 13.90 27.54 12.31
CA ILE A 10 12.53 27.22 11.87
C ILE A 10 12.56 26.31 10.64
N VAL A 11 13.36 26.63 9.62
CA VAL A 11 13.53 25.77 8.43
C VAL A 11 14.05 24.38 8.82
N GLY A 12 15.00 24.30 9.75
CA GLY A 12 15.51 23.03 10.26
C GLY A 12 14.43 22.19 10.96
N LYS A 13 13.59 22.83 11.80
CA LYS A 13 12.49 22.17 12.49
C LYS A 13 11.40 21.72 11.53
N ASP A 14 10.96 22.58 10.61
CA ASP A 14 9.92 22.27 9.64
C ASP A 14 10.33 21.09 8.74
N ASN A 15 11.59 21.06 8.30
CA ASN A 15 12.15 19.94 7.52
C ASN A 15 12.17 18.63 8.31
N PHE A 16 12.49 18.68 9.60
CA PHE A 16 12.45 17.52 10.47
C PHE A 16 11.01 17.00 10.63
N ASP A 17 10.06 17.89 10.93
CA ASP A 17 8.65 17.53 11.11
C ASP A 17 8.05 16.95 9.82
N ALA A 18 8.40 17.51 8.65
CA ALA A 18 8.00 16.97 7.34
C ALA A 18 8.58 15.58 7.08
N SER A 19 9.85 15.35 7.44
CA SER A 19 10.50 14.05 7.30
C SER A 19 9.85 12.99 8.20
N VAL A 20 9.54 13.34 9.45
CA VAL A 20 8.82 12.46 10.39
C VAL A 20 7.43 12.11 9.86
N ALA A 21 6.69 13.10 9.34
CA ALA A 21 5.38 12.88 8.73
C ALA A 21 5.48 11.93 7.51
N SER A 22 6.47 12.13 6.65
CA SER A 22 6.74 11.28 5.48
C SER A 22 7.02 9.82 5.87
N VAL A 23 7.91 9.59 6.84
CA VAL A 23 8.24 8.24 7.32
C VAL A 23 7.03 7.59 7.97
N THR A 24 6.24 8.36 8.72
CA THR A 24 5.01 7.86 9.34
C THR A 24 3.99 7.43 8.30
N ALA A 25 3.82 8.19 7.22
CA ALA A 25 2.92 7.85 6.11
C ALA A 25 3.34 6.55 5.43
N MET A 26 4.63 6.38 5.09
CA MET A 26 5.12 5.13 4.52
C MET A 26 4.97 3.95 5.47
N THR A 27 5.26 4.14 6.76
CA THR A 27 5.12 3.09 7.77
C THR A 27 3.67 2.59 7.87
N LYS A 28 2.69 3.51 7.85
CA LYS A 28 1.27 3.15 7.82
C LYS A 28 0.92 2.39 6.54
N GLY A 29 1.44 2.82 5.38
CA GLY A 29 1.28 2.10 4.13
C GLY A 29 1.73 0.64 4.23
N PHE A 30 2.92 0.39 4.77
CA PHE A 30 3.44 -0.96 4.98
C PHE A 30 2.62 -1.78 5.98
N GLN A 31 2.10 -1.16 7.05
CA GLN A 31 1.19 -1.83 7.98
C GLN A 31 -0.10 -2.27 7.28
N THR A 32 -0.66 -1.41 6.43
CA THR A 32 -1.84 -1.76 5.61
C THR A 32 -1.52 -2.89 4.64
N MET A 33 -0.38 -2.85 3.93
CA MET A 33 0.05 -3.95 3.06
C MET A 33 0.18 -5.27 3.81
N ALA A 34 0.78 -5.26 5.01
CA ALA A 34 0.95 -6.46 5.82
C ALA A 34 -0.41 -7.05 6.25
N ALA A 35 -1.38 -6.20 6.61
CA ALA A 35 -2.72 -6.64 6.95
C ALA A 35 -3.43 -7.28 5.74
N GLU A 36 -3.32 -6.66 4.56
CA GLU A 36 -3.92 -7.20 3.32
C GLU A 36 -3.29 -8.53 2.91
N MET A 37 -1.96 -8.66 2.98
CA MET A 37 -1.29 -9.92 2.71
C MET A 37 -1.73 -11.04 3.68
N ALA A 38 -1.95 -10.71 4.96
CA ALA A 38 -2.44 -11.68 5.93
C ALA A 38 -3.89 -12.12 5.61
N ASP A 39 -4.74 -11.17 5.21
CA ASP A 39 -6.12 -11.46 4.82
C ASP A 39 -6.20 -12.27 3.52
N TYR A 40 -5.40 -11.93 2.51
CA TYR A 40 -5.26 -12.70 1.28
C TYR A 40 -4.79 -14.13 1.57
N SER A 41 -3.77 -14.30 2.43
CA SER A 41 -3.27 -15.62 2.81
C SER A 41 -4.35 -16.48 3.46
N ARG A 42 -5.18 -15.90 4.34
CA ARG A 42 -6.31 -16.60 4.95
C ARG A 42 -7.31 -17.06 3.89
N LYS A 43 -7.71 -16.16 2.98
CA LYS A 43 -8.65 -16.48 1.89
C LYS A 43 -8.10 -17.57 0.96
N ALA A 44 -6.83 -17.47 0.58
CA ALA A 44 -6.18 -18.45 -0.29
C ALA A 44 -6.19 -19.86 0.34
N LEU A 45 -6.01 -19.98 1.65
CA LEU A 45 -6.12 -21.25 2.37
C LEU A 45 -7.55 -21.80 2.37
N GLU A 46 -8.54 -20.95 2.61
CA GLU A 46 -9.96 -21.33 2.56
C GLU A 46 -10.37 -21.81 1.15
N GLU A 47 -9.95 -21.09 0.12
CA GLU A 47 -10.20 -21.44 -1.29
C GLU A 47 -9.50 -22.74 -1.69
N SER A 48 -8.25 -22.93 -1.27
CA SER A 48 -7.51 -24.17 -1.53
C SER A 48 -8.17 -25.37 -0.85
N THR A 49 -8.65 -25.20 0.38
CA THR A 49 -9.38 -26.26 1.10
C THR A 49 -10.65 -26.65 0.36
N LYS A 50 -11.45 -25.67 -0.08
CA LYS A 50 -12.66 -25.90 -0.87
C LYS A 50 -12.35 -26.59 -2.21
N ALA A 51 -11.25 -26.23 -2.86
CA ALA A 51 -10.83 -26.86 -4.10
C ALA A 51 -10.50 -28.35 -3.87
N VAL A 52 -9.76 -28.67 -2.81
CA VAL A 52 -9.46 -30.05 -2.43
C VAL A 52 -10.73 -30.85 -2.12
N GLU A 53 -11.65 -30.29 -1.34
CA GLU A 53 -12.96 -30.93 -1.07
C GLU A 53 -13.74 -31.20 -2.36
N THR A 54 -13.77 -30.23 -3.28
CA THR A 54 -14.47 -30.35 -4.56
C THR A 54 -13.87 -31.45 -5.44
N VAL A 55 -12.53 -31.51 -5.51
CA VAL A 55 -11.82 -32.56 -6.25
C VAL A 55 -12.05 -33.93 -5.62
N MET A 56 -12.00 -34.05 -4.30
CA MET A 56 -12.26 -35.33 -3.61
C MET A 56 -13.72 -35.80 -3.76
N ALA A 57 -14.67 -34.88 -3.87
CA ALA A 57 -16.08 -35.20 -4.10
C ALA A 57 -16.41 -35.49 -5.58
N ALA A 58 -15.45 -35.34 -6.50
CA ALA A 58 -15.67 -35.54 -7.92
C ALA A 58 -15.95 -37.02 -8.25
N LYS A 59 -17.02 -37.27 -9.01
CA LYS A 59 -17.45 -38.63 -9.40
C LYS A 59 -16.72 -39.20 -10.62
N SER A 60 -15.89 -38.39 -11.27
CA SER A 60 -15.10 -38.77 -12.44
C SER A 60 -13.86 -37.89 -12.57
N VAL A 61 -12.87 -38.37 -13.33
CA VAL A 61 -11.64 -37.62 -13.62
C VAL A 61 -11.94 -36.31 -14.35
N ASP A 62 -12.85 -36.32 -15.32
CA ASP A 62 -13.23 -35.10 -16.07
C ASP A 62 -13.76 -34.01 -15.14
N LYS A 63 -14.56 -34.38 -14.12
CA LYS A 63 -15.09 -33.44 -13.13
C LYS A 63 -14.02 -32.92 -12.17
N ALA A 64 -13.05 -33.76 -11.81
CA ALA A 64 -11.90 -33.32 -11.02
C ALA A 64 -11.03 -32.31 -11.81
N VAL A 65 -10.82 -32.55 -13.10
CA VAL A 65 -10.07 -31.63 -13.99
C VAL A 65 -10.80 -30.30 -14.14
N GLU A 66 -12.12 -30.31 -14.36
CA GLU A 66 -12.94 -29.10 -14.44
C GLU A 66 -12.86 -28.26 -13.14
N ALA A 67 -12.91 -28.92 -11.98
CA ALA A 67 -12.75 -28.27 -10.68
C ALA A 67 -11.36 -27.65 -10.52
N GLN A 68 -10.30 -28.37 -10.88
CA GLN A 68 -8.93 -27.87 -10.81
C GLN A 68 -8.70 -26.67 -11.75
N GLN A 69 -9.26 -26.70 -12.97
CA GLN A 69 -9.19 -25.59 -13.91
C GLN A 69 -9.90 -24.33 -13.37
N THR A 70 -11.07 -24.53 -12.76
CA THR A 70 -11.82 -23.44 -12.13
C THR A 70 -11.02 -22.81 -10.99
N PHE A 71 -10.46 -23.63 -10.10
CA PHE A 71 -9.59 -23.17 -9.02
C PHE A 71 -8.37 -22.43 -9.54
N ALA A 72 -7.68 -22.96 -10.56
CA ALA A 72 -6.50 -22.32 -11.15
C ALA A 72 -6.82 -20.92 -11.71
N LYS A 73 -7.97 -20.78 -12.40
CA LYS A 73 -8.44 -19.48 -12.89
C LYS A 73 -8.73 -18.52 -11.75
N GLN A 74 -9.46 -18.96 -10.73
CA GLN A 74 -9.78 -18.13 -9.55
C GLN A 74 -8.51 -17.69 -8.80
N ALA A 75 -7.56 -18.60 -8.59
CA ALA A 75 -6.29 -18.29 -7.93
C ALA A 75 -5.49 -17.24 -8.72
N TYR A 76 -5.48 -17.34 -10.05
CA TYR A 76 -4.82 -16.37 -10.92
C TYR A 76 -5.48 -14.98 -10.86
N GLU A 77 -6.80 -14.92 -11.01
CA GLU A 77 -7.56 -13.67 -10.93
C GLU A 77 -7.43 -13.02 -9.54
N GLY A 78 -7.52 -13.82 -8.48
CA GLY A 78 -7.35 -13.37 -7.10
C GLY A 78 -5.94 -12.83 -6.83
N TYR A 79 -4.91 -13.51 -7.31
CA TYR A 79 -3.51 -13.04 -7.18
C TYR A 79 -3.29 -11.69 -7.87
N LEU A 80 -3.74 -11.54 -9.12
CA LEU A 80 -3.61 -10.27 -9.84
C LEU A 80 -4.40 -9.15 -9.15
N GLY A 81 -5.59 -9.47 -8.62
CA GLY A 81 -6.37 -8.54 -7.82
C GLY A 81 -5.61 -8.03 -6.60
N GLU A 82 -4.98 -8.94 -5.85
CA GLU A 82 -4.19 -8.60 -4.67
C GLU A 82 -2.94 -7.77 -5.04
N MET A 83 -2.23 -8.13 -6.12
CA MET A 83 -1.10 -7.34 -6.60
C MET A 83 -1.48 -5.89 -6.93
N ASN A 84 -2.61 -5.69 -7.62
CA ASN A 84 -3.10 -4.35 -7.94
C ASN A 84 -3.42 -3.57 -6.67
N LYS A 85 -4.10 -4.22 -5.70
CA LYS A 85 -4.43 -3.62 -4.41
C LYS A 85 -3.19 -3.19 -3.63
N LEU A 86 -2.17 -4.05 -3.55
CA LEU A 86 -0.89 -3.73 -2.91
C LEU A 86 -0.19 -2.56 -3.62
N GLY A 87 -0.25 -2.50 -4.95
CA GLY A 87 0.27 -1.39 -5.74
C GLY A 87 -0.44 -0.06 -5.45
N GLU A 88 -1.77 -0.08 -5.31
CA GLU A 88 -2.56 1.09 -4.93
C GLU A 88 -2.23 1.58 -3.52
N ILE A 89 -2.09 0.67 -2.55
CA ILE A 89 -1.69 1.00 -1.17
C ILE A 89 -0.32 1.67 -1.17
N TYR A 90 0.65 1.10 -1.89
CA TYR A 90 1.98 1.68 -2.00
C TYR A 90 1.95 3.08 -2.64
N LEU A 91 1.23 3.23 -3.76
CA LEU A 91 1.10 4.52 -4.44
C LEU A 91 0.47 5.58 -3.52
N ASN A 92 -0.55 5.21 -2.76
CA ASN A 92 -1.19 6.11 -1.82
C ASN A 92 -0.24 6.48 -0.67
N ALA A 93 0.48 5.51 -0.11
CA ALA A 93 1.49 5.77 0.92
C ALA A 93 2.57 6.73 0.43
N ALA A 94 3.07 6.53 -0.80
CA ALA A 94 4.04 7.42 -1.42
C ALA A 94 3.47 8.85 -1.60
N LYS A 95 2.25 8.99 -2.12
CA LYS A 95 1.57 10.30 -2.24
C LYS A 95 1.46 11.01 -0.88
N GLU A 96 0.98 10.32 0.15
CA GLU A 96 0.89 10.88 1.50
C GLU A 96 2.26 11.26 2.07
N ALA A 97 3.30 10.50 1.75
CA ALA A 97 4.67 10.77 2.19
C ALA A 97 5.26 12.03 1.53
N TYR A 98 4.87 12.36 0.30
CA TYR A 98 5.35 13.54 -0.41
C TYR A 98 4.60 14.85 -0.07
N LYS A 99 3.34 14.76 0.39
CA LYS A 99 2.52 15.94 0.74
C LYS A 99 3.20 16.98 1.66
N PRO A 100 3.93 16.60 2.74
CA PRO A 100 4.57 17.57 3.62
C PRO A 100 5.56 18.48 2.88
N PHE A 101 6.25 17.95 1.87
CA PHE A 101 7.23 18.69 1.08
C PHE A 101 6.55 19.61 0.03
N GLU A 102 5.45 19.16 -0.57
CA GLU A 102 4.63 20.01 -1.44
C GLU A 102 4.12 21.24 -0.68
N ALA A 103 3.65 21.04 0.55
CA ALA A 103 3.18 22.12 1.42
C ALA A 103 4.31 23.11 1.77
N GLN A 104 5.52 22.62 2.05
CA GLN A 104 6.69 23.46 2.30
C GLN A 104 7.09 24.28 1.06
N LEU A 105 7.12 23.67 -0.12
CA LEU A 105 7.42 24.36 -1.38
C LEU A 105 6.40 25.47 -1.68
N ALA A 106 5.11 25.20 -1.45
CA ALA A 106 4.05 26.19 -1.61
C ALA A 106 4.21 27.38 -0.63
N GLN A 107 4.54 27.11 0.63
CA GLN A 107 4.81 28.17 1.61
C GLN A 107 6.04 29.00 1.26
N PHE A 108 7.10 28.37 0.76
CA PHE A 108 8.31 29.07 0.31
C PHE A 108 8.02 29.99 -0.88
N ASN A 109 7.31 29.50 -1.90
CA ASN A 109 6.94 30.30 -3.07
C ASN A 109 6.01 31.47 -2.70
N GLY A 110 5.08 31.29 -1.76
CA GLY A 110 4.23 32.37 -1.25
C GLY A 110 5.02 33.45 -0.49
N LYS A 111 6.06 33.07 0.27
CA LYS A 111 6.97 34.01 0.95
C LYS A 111 7.88 34.78 -0.02
N VAL A 112 8.24 34.19 -1.16
CA VAL A 112 9.05 34.85 -2.20
C VAL A 112 8.22 35.79 -3.07
N ALA A 113 6.97 35.42 -3.40
CA ALA A 113 6.06 36.25 -4.21
C ALA A 113 5.42 37.43 -3.43
N GLY A 114 5.43 37.38 -2.10
CA GLY A 114 4.95 38.45 -1.22
C GLY A 114 6.00 39.49 -0.80
N LYS A 115 7.18 39.48 -1.43
CA LYS A 115 8.23 40.51 -1.29
C LYS A 115 8.29 41.42 -2.50
#